data_AF-A0A968RXM4-F1
#
_entry.id   AF-A0A968RXM4-F1
#
_cell.length_a   1.000
_cell.length_b   1.000
_cell.length_c   1.000
_cell.angle_alpha   90.00
_cell.angle_beta   90.00
_cell.angle_gamma   90.00
#
_symmetry.space_group_name_H-M   'P 1'
#
loop_
_entity.id
_entity.type
_entity.pdbx_description
1 polymer ?
#
loop_
_entity_poly.entity_id
_entity_poly.type
_entity_poly.pdbx_seq_one_letter_code
_entity_poly.pdbx_strand_id
1 'polypeptide(L)'
;MWHLVSFAVSVLSLSLWFYFQDRRQGNVFFRTLFVVSFSLFLVSTFFESASWANKIKWLVQDSILLAAIGAFLGVLRAWKILFWSALAVSLFLVFTKWRTPEATTILLSSDGEWLMQLQSDATLERIQNDFPALDFKPAFTPKDTSSSLNTWWVVNIPSLYFKNLEKLKEKIAQYPDVVAIEENEVILATPLLKANTQYTNRKFTVNDPGLDKAWGFEAMEVDRLYNFLKNNDLLPQKKARIAILDTGVDALHEDLRGNYYSINAKYDTDFNGHGTHCAGIAAAVTNNGLGIASYALDNNFVEVTSIKVLANFGGGTQETIIDGMIEAADQGADVISMSLGARTNDTRQNAYQQAVQYCNQKGAIVIVSAGNSNTNAKWFAPANTPGVIAVSAVDIRLNKANFSNFVSDLQMKVAAPGVDIYSTTPKNTYSTFSGTSMAAPYVAGLVGLLKSLNPDLTTNQVYQILNRTGKNTSDTKATGKLIHPLQAIQALD
;
A
#
# COMPACT_ATOMS: atom_id res chain seq x y z
N MET A 1 -12.20 -18.00 3.79
CA MET A 1 -13.05 -19.03 3.10
C MET A 1 -13.88 -19.83 4.10
N TRP A 2 -13.26 -20.39 5.15
CA TRP A 2 -13.97 -21.13 6.20
C TRP A 2 -15.09 -20.36 6.91
N HIS A 3 -14.86 -19.07 7.21
CA HIS A 3 -15.86 -18.19 7.85
C HIS A 3 -17.17 -18.07 7.05
N LEU A 4 -17.08 -17.86 5.73
CA LEU A 4 -18.25 -17.81 4.83
C LEU A 4 -19.01 -19.13 4.82
N VAL A 5 -18.28 -20.24 4.74
CA VAL A 5 -18.90 -21.58 4.69
C VAL A 5 -19.65 -21.84 5.98
N SER A 6 -19.05 -21.57 7.15
CA SER A 6 -19.73 -21.74 8.44
C SER A 6 -20.94 -20.82 8.56
N PHE A 7 -20.84 -19.55 8.13
CA PHE A 7 -21.97 -18.61 8.18
C PHE A 7 -23.13 -19.03 7.26
N ALA A 8 -22.84 -19.43 6.02
CA ALA A 8 -23.85 -19.90 5.07
C ALA A 8 -24.55 -21.18 5.57
N VAL A 9 -23.79 -22.10 6.19
CA VAL A 9 -24.35 -23.29 6.83
C VAL A 9 -25.20 -22.92 8.04
N SER A 10 -24.85 -21.89 8.82
CA SER A 10 -25.69 -21.36 9.90
C SER A 10 -27.00 -20.76 9.38
N VAL A 11 -26.96 -19.99 8.30
CA VAL A 11 -28.18 -19.46 7.66
C VAL A 11 -29.08 -20.59 7.18
N LEU A 12 -28.51 -21.58 6.47
CA LEU A 12 -29.27 -22.73 5.96
C LEU A 12 -29.88 -23.55 7.09
N SER A 13 -29.09 -23.90 8.10
CA SER A 13 -29.55 -24.73 9.22
C SER A 13 -30.58 -24.01 10.10
N LEU A 14 -30.43 -22.71 10.35
CA LEU A 14 -31.45 -21.91 11.05
C LEU A 14 -32.77 -21.88 10.27
N SER A 15 -32.69 -21.68 8.96
CA SER A 15 -33.87 -21.63 8.09
C SER A 15 -34.60 -22.96 8.06
N LEU A 16 -33.86 -24.07 7.92
CA LEU A 16 -34.42 -25.42 7.93
C LEU A 16 -34.95 -25.80 9.31
N TRP A 17 -34.37 -25.28 10.39
CA TRP A 17 -34.90 -25.46 11.73
C TRP A 17 -36.31 -24.86 11.86
N PHE A 18 -36.55 -23.63 11.38
CA PHE A 18 -37.89 -23.04 11.35
C PHE A 18 -38.86 -23.79 10.44
N TYR A 19 -38.40 -24.28 9.29
CA TYR A 19 -39.22 -25.04 8.36
C TYR A 19 -39.69 -26.39 8.94
N PHE A 20 -38.83 -27.07 9.69
CA PHE A 20 -39.09 -28.39 10.25
C PHE A 20 -39.51 -28.38 11.72
N GLN A 21 -39.87 -27.23 12.32
CA GLN A 21 -40.15 -27.17 13.75
C GLN A 21 -41.28 -28.12 14.21
N ASP A 22 -42.24 -28.39 13.31
CA ASP A 22 -43.41 -29.23 13.56
C ASP A 22 -43.12 -30.74 13.37
N ARG A 23 -41.93 -31.09 12.87
CA ARG A 23 -41.47 -32.47 12.72
C ARG A 23 -40.40 -32.77 13.77
N ARG A 24 -40.74 -33.61 14.75
CA ARG A 24 -39.87 -33.94 15.91
C ARG A 24 -38.42 -34.29 15.53
N GLN A 25 -38.20 -35.13 14.52
CA GLN A 25 -36.85 -35.51 14.07
C GLN A 25 -36.12 -34.38 13.34
N GLY A 26 -36.80 -33.66 12.44
CA GLY A 26 -36.22 -32.55 11.69
C GLY A 26 -35.85 -31.37 12.59
N ASN A 27 -36.71 -31.04 13.56
CA ASN A 27 -36.47 -29.98 14.53
C ASN A 27 -35.17 -30.24 15.34
N VAL A 28 -35.01 -31.44 15.90
CA VAL A 28 -33.82 -31.80 16.69
C VAL A 28 -32.55 -31.78 15.84
N PHE A 29 -32.60 -32.29 14.62
CA PHE A 29 -31.46 -32.33 13.72
C PHE A 29 -30.99 -30.94 13.32
N PHE A 30 -31.88 -30.10 12.78
CA PHE A 30 -31.51 -28.77 12.28
C PHE A 30 -31.16 -27.79 13.38
N ARG A 31 -31.78 -27.92 14.57
CA ARG A 31 -31.36 -27.16 15.77
C ARG A 31 -29.92 -27.50 16.16
N THR A 32 -29.57 -28.78 16.20
CA THR A 32 -28.21 -29.22 16.53
C THR A 32 -27.21 -28.74 15.47
N LEU A 33 -27.55 -28.89 14.19
CA LEU A 33 -26.72 -28.42 13.08
C LEU A 33 -26.50 -26.90 13.11
N PHE A 34 -27.52 -26.13 13.52
CA PHE A 34 -27.41 -24.70 13.71
C PHE A 34 -26.42 -24.35 14.83
N VAL A 35 -26.56 -24.95 16.01
CA VAL A 35 -25.65 -24.69 17.14
C VAL A 35 -24.20 -25.02 16.77
N VAL A 36 -23.97 -26.15 16.10
CA VAL A 36 -22.62 -26.56 15.67
C VAL A 36 -22.06 -25.59 14.63
N SER A 37 -22.80 -25.28 13.57
CA SER A 37 -22.33 -24.39 12.52
C SER A 37 -22.11 -22.97 13.03
N PHE A 38 -22.97 -22.48 13.91
CA PHE A 38 -22.85 -21.16 14.52
C PHE A 38 -21.63 -21.09 15.45
N SER A 39 -21.37 -22.15 16.23
CA SER A 39 -20.15 -22.23 17.05
C SER A 39 -18.89 -22.22 16.20
N LEU A 40 -18.88 -22.96 15.08
CA LEU A 40 -17.78 -22.95 14.12
C LEU A 40 -17.61 -21.57 13.47
N PHE A 41 -18.71 -20.88 13.18
CA PHE A 41 -18.70 -19.51 12.69
C PHE A 41 -18.05 -18.57 13.71
N LEU A 42 -18.47 -18.59 14.98
CA LEU A 42 -17.87 -17.77 16.04
C LEU A 42 -16.36 -18.04 16.16
N VAL A 43 -15.96 -19.31 16.20
CA VAL A 43 -14.54 -19.71 16.27
C VAL A 43 -13.77 -19.20 15.05
N SER A 44 -14.34 -19.32 13.85
CA SER A 44 -13.68 -18.85 12.63
C SER A 44 -13.40 -17.35 12.66
N THR A 45 -14.27 -16.54 13.26
CA THR A 45 -14.08 -15.08 13.38
C THR A 45 -12.89 -14.73 14.28
N PHE A 46 -12.57 -15.56 15.29
CA PHE A 46 -11.37 -15.34 16.12
C PHE A 46 -10.08 -15.53 15.32
N PHE A 47 -10.07 -16.43 14.34
CA PHE A 47 -8.90 -16.73 13.51
C PHE A 47 -8.73 -15.77 12.32
N GLU A 48 -9.68 -14.85 12.07
CA GLU A 48 -9.53 -13.80 11.06
C GLU A 48 -8.45 -12.79 11.46
N SER A 49 -7.70 -12.25 10.48
CA SER A 49 -6.57 -11.34 10.71
C SER A 49 -6.99 -9.87 10.93
N ALA A 50 -8.13 -9.65 11.59
CA ALA A 50 -8.70 -8.32 11.85
C ALA A 50 -8.49 -7.85 13.30
N SER A 51 -8.63 -6.53 13.54
CA SER A 51 -8.62 -5.96 14.88
C SER A 51 -9.79 -6.49 15.72
N TRP A 52 -9.64 -6.50 17.05
CA TRP A 52 -10.71 -6.93 17.96
C TRP A 52 -12.00 -6.11 17.80
N ALA A 53 -11.90 -4.81 17.57
CA ALA A 53 -13.05 -3.94 17.32
C ALA A 53 -13.83 -4.37 16.06
N ASN A 54 -13.11 -4.69 14.97
CA ASN A 54 -13.73 -5.14 13.72
C ASN A 54 -14.34 -6.53 13.86
N LYS A 55 -13.67 -7.45 14.56
CA LYS A 55 -14.22 -8.78 14.87
C LYS A 55 -15.56 -8.69 15.60
N ILE A 56 -15.62 -7.84 16.63
CA ILE A 56 -16.87 -7.63 17.40
C ILE A 56 -17.95 -7.00 16.51
N LYS A 57 -17.61 -5.98 15.72
CA LYS A 57 -18.55 -5.34 14.78
C LYS A 57 -19.14 -6.35 13.79
N TRP A 58 -18.31 -7.18 13.16
CA TRP A 58 -18.75 -8.22 12.24
C TRP A 58 -19.65 -9.25 12.92
N LEU A 59 -19.27 -9.73 14.11
CA LEU A 59 -20.08 -10.68 14.88
C LEU A 59 -21.48 -10.12 15.18
N VAL A 60 -21.57 -8.84 15.57
CA VAL A 60 -22.85 -8.18 15.86
C VAL A 60 -23.69 -8.07 14.58
N GLN A 61 -23.11 -7.56 13.49
CA GLN A 61 -23.80 -7.40 12.20
C GLN A 61 -24.31 -8.73 11.65
N ASP A 62 -23.46 -9.76 11.64
CA ASP A 62 -23.78 -11.07 11.12
C ASP A 62 -24.83 -11.78 11.98
N SER A 63 -24.78 -11.61 13.30
CA SER A 63 -25.80 -12.14 14.21
C SER A 63 -27.17 -11.47 14.00
N ILE A 64 -27.19 -10.14 13.79
CA ILE A 64 -28.43 -9.40 13.47
C ILE A 64 -29.00 -9.88 12.13
N LEU A 65 -28.16 -10.05 11.11
CA LEU A 65 -28.57 -10.52 9.79
C LEU A 65 -29.13 -11.95 9.87
N LEU A 66 -28.45 -12.84 10.57
CA LEU A 66 -28.87 -14.22 10.80
C LEU A 66 -30.24 -14.28 11.49
N ALA A 67 -30.44 -13.45 12.53
CA ALA A 67 -31.72 -13.33 13.23
C ALA A 67 -32.84 -12.79 12.31
N ALA A 68 -32.54 -11.77 11.50
CA ALA A 68 -33.50 -11.18 10.57
C ALA A 68 -33.93 -12.18 9.48
N ILE A 69 -32.98 -12.90 8.88
CA ILE A 69 -33.25 -13.95 7.89
C ILE A 69 -34.08 -15.07 8.53
N GLY A 70 -33.71 -15.52 9.73
CA GLY A 70 -34.46 -16.54 10.47
C GLY A 70 -35.89 -16.12 10.75
N ALA A 71 -36.11 -14.89 11.22
CA ALA A 71 -37.45 -14.36 11.49
C ALA A 71 -38.28 -14.24 10.20
N PHE A 72 -37.71 -13.69 9.13
CA PHE A 72 -38.38 -13.54 7.84
C PHE A 72 -38.79 -14.88 7.24
N LEU A 73 -37.87 -15.85 7.18
CA LEU A 73 -38.16 -17.19 6.67
C LEU A 73 -39.09 -17.97 7.60
N GLY A 74 -39.05 -17.68 8.91
CA GLY A 74 -40.02 -18.18 9.88
C GLY A 74 -41.46 -17.76 9.57
N VAL A 75 -41.68 -16.52 9.12
CA VAL A 75 -43.01 -16.06 8.66
C VAL A 75 -43.44 -16.81 7.39
N LEU A 76 -42.50 -17.04 6.47
CA LEU A 76 -42.77 -17.71 5.19
C LEU A 76 -42.94 -19.23 5.30
N ARG A 77 -42.75 -19.83 6.48
CA ARG A 77 -42.78 -21.30 6.69
C ARG A 77 -44.06 -21.98 6.18
N ALA A 78 -45.20 -21.29 6.22
CA ALA A 78 -46.48 -21.81 5.76
C ALA A 78 -46.59 -21.84 4.21
N TRP A 79 -45.78 -21.04 3.52
CA TRP A 79 -45.83 -20.82 2.07
C TRP A 79 -44.60 -21.47 1.40
N LYS A 80 -44.63 -22.79 1.21
CA LYS A 80 -43.46 -23.59 0.80
C LYS A 80 -42.68 -23.03 -0.40
N ILE A 81 -43.39 -22.60 -1.45
CA ILE A 81 -42.74 -22.05 -2.66
C ILE A 81 -42.03 -20.74 -2.33
N LEU A 82 -42.68 -19.82 -1.61
CA LEU A 82 -42.09 -18.56 -1.20
C LEU A 82 -40.92 -18.75 -0.23
N PHE A 83 -41.02 -19.73 0.67
CA PHE A 83 -39.94 -20.08 1.59
C PHE A 83 -38.67 -20.51 0.84
N TRP A 84 -38.77 -21.45 -0.10
CA TRP A 84 -37.61 -21.94 -0.85
C TRP A 84 -37.01 -20.88 -1.76
N SER A 85 -37.85 -20.06 -2.42
CA SER A 85 -37.38 -18.92 -3.20
C SER A 85 -36.67 -17.88 -2.33
N ALA A 86 -37.23 -17.53 -1.17
CA ALA A 86 -36.63 -16.59 -0.24
C ALA A 86 -35.33 -17.12 0.38
N LEU A 87 -35.24 -18.42 0.67
CA LEU A 87 -34.02 -19.06 1.15
C LEU A 87 -32.92 -19.04 0.08
N ALA A 88 -33.25 -19.35 -1.18
CA ALA A 88 -32.30 -19.29 -2.29
C ALA A 88 -31.77 -17.87 -2.51
N VAL A 89 -32.67 -16.86 -2.47
CA VAL A 89 -32.28 -15.44 -2.54
C VAL A 89 -31.41 -15.04 -1.34
N SER A 90 -31.77 -15.45 -0.12
CA SER A 90 -31.01 -15.12 1.09
C SER A 90 -29.59 -15.71 1.04
N LEU A 91 -29.44 -16.96 0.61
CA LEU A 91 -28.13 -17.59 0.42
C LEU A 91 -27.35 -16.91 -0.70
N PHE A 92 -27.99 -16.57 -1.82
CA PHE A 92 -27.36 -15.82 -2.91
C PHE A 92 -26.87 -14.43 -2.44
N LEU A 93 -27.66 -13.73 -1.63
CA LEU A 93 -27.28 -12.44 -1.04
C LEU A 93 -26.10 -12.58 -0.06
N VAL A 94 -26.08 -13.64 0.77
CA VAL A 94 -24.93 -13.94 1.64
C VAL A 94 -23.67 -14.18 0.82
N PHE A 95 -23.76 -14.94 -0.28
CA PHE A 95 -22.63 -15.19 -1.17
C PHE A 95 -22.16 -13.95 -1.95
N THR A 96 -23.07 -13.07 -2.36
CA THR A 96 -22.74 -11.86 -3.15
C THR A 96 -22.22 -10.72 -2.28
N LYS A 97 -22.79 -10.52 -1.09
CA LYS A 97 -22.38 -9.47 -0.14
C LYS A 97 -20.99 -9.74 0.47
N TRP A 98 -20.55 -11.01 0.53
CA TRP A 98 -19.22 -11.39 1.02
C TRP A 98 -18.09 -11.11 0.01
N ARG A 99 -18.41 -10.65 -1.21
CA ARG A 99 -17.41 -10.26 -2.23
C ARG A 99 -17.10 -8.77 -2.26
N THR A 100 -17.77 -7.98 -1.43
CA THR A 100 -17.29 -6.64 -1.12
C THR A 100 -16.58 -6.76 0.22
N PRO A 101 -15.24 -6.59 0.29
CA PRO A 101 -14.67 -6.10 1.53
C PRO A 101 -15.54 -4.91 1.91
N GLU A 102 -16.04 -4.87 3.16
CA GLU A 102 -16.64 -3.64 3.70
C GLU A 102 -15.83 -2.51 3.09
N ALA A 103 -16.50 -1.56 2.43
CA ALA A 103 -15.88 -0.28 2.22
C ALA A 103 -15.42 0.11 3.62
N THR A 104 -14.14 -0.08 3.90
CA THR A 104 -13.45 0.58 4.98
C THR A 104 -13.84 2.01 4.73
N THR A 105 -14.79 2.49 5.52
CA THR A 105 -15.25 3.87 5.51
C THR A 105 -13.98 4.69 5.43
N ILE A 106 -13.74 5.28 4.27
CA ILE A 106 -12.54 6.06 4.03
C ILE A 106 -12.61 7.19 5.03
N LEU A 107 -11.54 7.29 5.81
CA LEU A 107 -11.38 8.44 6.66
C LEU A 107 -11.07 9.57 5.69
N LEU A 108 -12.07 10.44 5.46
CA LEU A 108 -11.78 11.76 4.93
C LEU A 108 -10.88 12.47 5.95
N SER A 109 -10.07 13.43 5.49
CA SER A 109 -9.44 14.39 6.39
C SER A 109 -10.47 14.88 7.43
N SER A 110 -10.05 15.07 8.69
CA SER A 110 -10.95 15.43 9.80
C SER A 110 -11.77 16.70 9.54
N ASP A 111 -11.30 17.53 8.60
CA ASP A 111 -11.89 18.80 8.20
C ASP A 111 -12.68 18.71 6.88
N GLY A 112 -12.93 17.49 6.38
CA GLY A 112 -13.70 17.25 5.16
C GLY A 112 -13.05 17.82 3.90
N GLU A 113 -11.73 17.92 3.87
CA GLU A 113 -10.98 18.59 2.80
C GLU A 113 -11.15 17.93 1.43
N TRP A 114 -11.23 18.76 0.39
CA TRP A 114 -11.14 18.35 -1.01
C TRP A 114 -9.89 18.92 -1.67
N LEU A 115 -9.44 18.23 -2.72
CA LEU A 115 -8.49 18.75 -3.70
C LEU A 115 -9.26 19.20 -4.93
N MET A 116 -9.23 20.49 -5.23
CA MET A 116 -9.92 21.08 -6.37
C MET A 116 -8.90 21.66 -7.35
N GLN A 117 -8.98 21.25 -8.61
CA GLN A 117 -8.17 21.82 -9.68
C GLN A 117 -8.95 22.88 -10.44
N LEU A 118 -8.33 24.04 -10.66
CA LEU A 118 -8.84 25.09 -11.54
C LEU A 118 -8.11 25.09 -12.90
N GLN A 119 -8.74 25.71 -13.90
CA GLN A 119 -8.06 26.10 -15.13
C GLN A 119 -6.90 27.06 -14.85
N SER A 120 -5.86 27.07 -15.68
CA SER A 120 -4.62 27.82 -15.40
C SER A 120 -4.79 29.34 -15.34
N ASP A 121 -5.83 29.90 -15.97
CA ASP A 121 -6.15 31.33 -15.99
C ASP A 121 -7.36 31.69 -15.10
N ALA A 122 -7.97 30.71 -14.44
CA ALA A 122 -9.14 30.92 -13.60
C ALA A 122 -8.78 31.50 -12.22
N THR A 123 -9.72 32.27 -11.65
CA THR A 123 -9.63 32.82 -10.29
C THR A 123 -10.66 32.18 -9.37
N LEU A 124 -10.37 32.14 -8.07
CA LEU A 124 -11.29 31.63 -7.05
C LEU A 124 -12.44 32.60 -6.73
N GLU A 125 -12.37 33.86 -7.18
CA GLU A 125 -13.26 34.94 -6.72
C GLU A 125 -14.75 34.57 -6.85
N ARG A 126 -15.14 33.99 -8.00
CA ARG A 126 -16.53 33.62 -8.25
C ARG A 126 -17.01 32.53 -7.29
N ILE A 127 -16.22 31.49 -7.09
CA ILE A 127 -16.56 30.37 -6.20
C ILE A 127 -16.57 30.84 -4.74
N GLN A 128 -15.60 31.66 -4.34
CA GLN A 128 -15.53 32.22 -2.99
C GLN A 128 -16.73 33.13 -2.68
N ASN A 129 -17.18 33.92 -3.65
CA ASN A 129 -18.35 34.78 -3.49
C ASN A 129 -19.66 33.96 -3.32
N ASP A 130 -19.80 32.87 -4.09
CA ASP A 130 -20.98 32.02 -4.03
C ASP A 130 -20.97 31.07 -2.80
N PHE A 131 -19.77 30.76 -2.27
CA PHE A 131 -19.55 29.87 -1.14
C PHE A 131 -18.59 30.46 -0.09
N PRO A 132 -18.98 31.56 0.59
CA PRO A 132 -18.09 32.32 1.48
C PRO A 132 -17.69 31.58 2.76
N ALA A 133 -18.34 30.45 3.05
CA ALA A 133 -18.00 29.60 4.19
C ALA A 133 -16.86 28.61 3.87
N LEU A 134 -16.51 28.42 2.59
CA LEU A 134 -15.40 27.58 2.18
C LEU A 134 -14.09 28.35 2.30
N ASP A 135 -13.06 27.67 2.80
CA ASP A 135 -11.72 28.21 2.88
C ASP A 135 -10.80 27.49 1.88
N PHE A 136 -9.92 28.25 1.24
CA PHE A 136 -9.12 27.80 0.11
C PHE A 136 -7.66 28.13 0.35
N LYS A 137 -6.79 27.12 0.26
CA LYS A 137 -5.33 27.29 0.28
C LYS A 137 -4.70 26.62 -0.95
N PRO A 138 -3.62 27.15 -1.53
CA PRO A 138 -2.88 26.44 -2.57
C PRO A 138 -2.49 25.05 -2.06
N ALA A 139 -2.78 24.01 -2.84
CA ALA A 139 -2.48 22.64 -2.45
C ALA A 139 -1.01 22.31 -2.62
N PHE A 140 -0.41 22.75 -3.73
CA PHE A 140 0.94 22.37 -4.12
C PHE A 140 1.73 23.58 -4.61
N THR A 141 3.04 23.58 -4.36
CA THR A 141 3.94 24.68 -4.73
C THR A 141 5.19 24.17 -5.46
N PRO A 142 5.05 23.59 -6.67
CA PRO A 142 6.20 23.08 -7.43
C PRO A 142 7.17 24.22 -7.78
N LYS A 143 8.48 23.94 -7.74
CA LYS A 143 9.51 24.92 -8.19
C LYS A 143 9.35 25.30 -9.65
N ASP A 144 8.89 24.38 -10.49
CA ASP A 144 8.53 24.70 -11.87
C ASP A 144 7.12 25.32 -11.91
N THR A 145 7.09 26.64 -12.08
CA THR A 145 5.85 27.42 -12.10
C THR A 145 4.99 27.18 -13.33
N SER A 146 5.48 26.46 -14.35
CA SER A 146 4.69 26.06 -15.52
C SER A 146 3.87 24.78 -15.29
N SER A 147 4.13 24.07 -14.18
CA SER A 147 3.42 22.85 -13.82
C SER A 147 1.96 23.12 -13.46
N SER A 148 1.04 22.33 -14.00
CA SER A 148 -0.40 22.39 -13.65
C SER A 148 -0.69 22.03 -12.19
N LEU A 149 0.29 21.51 -11.44
CA LEU A 149 0.15 21.24 -10.02
C LEU A 149 -0.10 22.52 -9.21
N ASN A 150 0.35 23.69 -9.69
CA ASN A 150 0.08 24.97 -9.03
C ASN A 150 -1.38 25.46 -9.15
N THR A 151 -2.22 24.79 -9.95
CA THR A 151 -3.64 25.13 -10.11
C THR A 151 -4.55 24.35 -9.16
N TRP A 152 -3.97 23.53 -8.28
CA TRP A 152 -4.68 22.78 -7.27
C TRP A 152 -4.82 23.55 -5.97
N TRP A 153 -5.99 23.43 -5.37
CA TRP A 153 -6.37 24.07 -4.12
C TRP A 153 -6.90 23.03 -3.16
N VAL A 154 -6.51 23.13 -1.89
CA VAL A 154 -7.23 22.45 -0.82
C VAL A 154 -8.42 23.31 -0.45
N VAL A 155 -9.59 22.67 -0.42
CA VAL A 155 -10.85 23.29 -0.04
C VAL A 155 -11.27 22.71 1.30
N ASN A 156 -11.21 23.54 2.34
CA ASN A 156 -11.67 23.20 3.69
C ASN A 156 -13.21 23.26 3.71
N ILE A 157 -13.87 22.17 4.06
CA ILE A 157 -15.33 22.07 4.06
C ILE A 157 -15.86 22.16 5.50
N PRO A 158 -16.59 23.22 5.87
CA PRO A 158 -17.18 23.32 7.21
C PRO A 158 -18.15 22.17 7.51
N SER A 159 -18.19 21.77 8.79
CA SER A 159 -19.04 20.66 9.27
C SER A 159 -20.53 20.82 8.95
N LEU A 160 -21.00 22.05 8.75
CA LEU A 160 -22.38 22.34 8.33
C LEU A 160 -22.74 21.74 6.97
N TYR A 161 -21.75 21.49 6.10
CA TYR A 161 -21.93 20.89 4.78
C TYR A 161 -21.79 19.37 4.78
N PHE A 162 -21.36 18.73 5.88
CA PHE A 162 -21.08 17.29 5.93
C PHE A 162 -22.28 16.41 5.55
N LYS A 163 -23.51 16.86 5.82
CA LYS A 163 -24.74 16.12 5.45
C LYS A 163 -25.07 16.18 3.95
N ASN A 164 -24.45 17.10 3.20
CA ASN A 164 -24.76 17.37 1.79
C ASN A 164 -23.47 17.49 0.93
N LEU A 165 -22.39 16.80 1.30
CA LEU A 165 -21.09 16.88 0.61
C LEU A 165 -21.20 16.63 -0.89
N GLU A 166 -21.87 15.54 -1.30
CA GLU A 166 -22.05 15.21 -2.72
C GLU A 166 -22.78 16.33 -3.48
N LYS A 167 -23.85 16.88 -2.91
CA LYS A 167 -24.60 17.99 -3.54
C LYS A 167 -23.76 19.27 -3.63
N LEU A 168 -22.91 19.53 -2.65
CA LEU A 168 -21.99 20.67 -2.68
C LEU A 168 -20.93 20.45 -3.77
N LYS A 169 -20.35 19.24 -3.84
CA LYS A 169 -19.38 18.85 -4.86
C LYS A 169 -19.96 18.98 -6.26
N GLU A 170 -21.18 18.47 -6.49
CA GLU A 170 -21.91 18.58 -7.77
C GLU A 170 -22.14 20.04 -8.17
N LYS A 171 -22.44 20.94 -7.22
CA LYS A 171 -22.63 22.37 -7.51
C LYS A 171 -21.33 23.06 -7.91
N ILE A 172 -20.24 22.82 -7.17
CA ILE A 172 -18.94 23.43 -7.47
C ILE A 172 -18.38 22.87 -8.79
N ALA A 173 -18.58 21.58 -9.06
CA ALA A 173 -18.14 20.95 -10.31
C ALA A 173 -18.85 21.49 -11.57
N GLN A 174 -19.95 22.25 -11.45
CA GLN A 174 -20.63 22.90 -12.58
C GLN A 174 -19.98 24.22 -13.01
N TYR A 175 -19.05 24.77 -12.23
CA TYR A 175 -18.34 25.99 -12.61
C TYR A 175 -17.40 25.66 -13.77
N PRO A 176 -17.40 26.46 -14.86
CA PRO A 176 -16.55 26.21 -16.03
C PRO A 176 -15.06 26.23 -15.67
N ASP A 177 -14.71 26.99 -14.62
CA ASP A 177 -13.35 27.18 -14.12
C ASP A 177 -12.80 25.93 -13.41
N VAL A 178 -13.66 25.00 -12.98
CA VAL A 178 -13.29 23.82 -12.21
C VAL A 178 -13.02 22.64 -13.15
N VAL A 179 -11.82 22.09 -13.07
CA VAL A 179 -11.36 20.96 -13.89
C VAL A 179 -11.65 19.63 -13.21
N ALA A 180 -11.35 19.54 -11.91
CA ALA A 180 -11.51 18.31 -11.13
C ALA A 180 -11.75 18.64 -9.65
N ILE A 181 -12.47 17.74 -8.97
CA ILE A 181 -12.62 17.75 -7.51
C ILE A 181 -12.44 16.32 -7.01
N GLU A 182 -11.44 16.13 -6.16
CA GLU A 182 -11.07 14.86 -5.53
C GLU A 182 -11.19 14.97 -4.01
N GLU A 183 -11.44 13.84 -3.34
CA GLU A 183 -11.38 13.79 -1.88
C GLU A 183 -9.92 13.88 -1.43
N ASN A 184 -9.63 14.60 -0.34
CA ASN A 184 -8.32 14.50 0.29
C ASN A 184 -8.28 13.22 1.14
N GLU A 185 -8.00 12.09 0.49
CA GLU A 185 -8.07 10.77 1.12
C GLU A 185 -6.99 10.58 2.21
N VAL A 186 -7.35 9.97 3.34
CA VAL A 186 -6.37 9.56 4.35
C VAL A 186 -5.64 8.31 3.88
N ILE A 187 -4.32 8.41 3.86
CA ILE A 187 -3.41 7.34 3.47
C ILE A 187 -2.62 6.88 4.69
N LEU A 188 -2.43 5.57 4.82
CA LEU A 188 -1.74 4.96 5.95
C LEU A 188 -0.51 4.19 5.49
N ALA A 189 0.55 4.23 6.31
CA ALA A 189 1.53 3.15 6.33
C ALA A 189 0.87 1.89 6.88
N THR A 190 1.34 0.73 6.41
CA THR A 190 0.86 -0.52 6.97
C THR A 190 1.40 -0.68 8.40
N PRO A 191 0.56 -1.10 9.37
CA PRO A 191 1.03 -1.33 10.73
C PRO A 191 2.23 -2.29 10.76
N LEU A 192 3.26 -1.93 11.53
CA LEU A 192 4.43 -2.78 11.75
C LEU A 192 4.04 -4.01 12.57
N LEU A 193 3.81 -5.12 11.89
CA LEU A 193 3.57 -6.42 12.53
C LEU A 193 4.90 -7.15 12.67
N LYS A 194 5.35 -7.35 13.91
CA LYS A 194 6.52 -8.19 14.20
C LYS A 194 6.31 -9.57 13.60
N ALA A 195 7.30 -10.02 12.85
CA ALA A 195 7.28 -11.30 12.17
C ALA A 195 8.44 -12.19 12.63
N ASN A 196 8.39 -13.47 12.28
CA ASN A 196 9.42 -14.41 12.67
C ASN A 196 10.62 -14.25 11.73
N THR A 197 11.83 -14.17 12.27
CA THR A 197 13.00 -13.98 11.42
C THR A 197 13.37 -15.29 10.73
N GLN A 198 13.49 -15.26 9.41
CA GLN A 198 14.00 -16.38 8.62
C GLN A 198 15.52 -16.27 8.54
N TYR A 199 16.21 -17.41 8.59
CA TYR A 199 17.66 -17.48 8.49
C TYR A 199 18.09 -18.16 7.19
N THR A 200 19.23 -17.71 6.67
CA THR A 200 19.90 -18.30 5.52
C THR A 200 21.32 -18.74 5.89
N ASN A 201 21.77 -19.83 5.26
CA ASN A 201 23.15 -20.29 5.34
C ASN A 201 24.02 -19.72 4.19
N ARG A 202 23.45 -18.84 3.35
CA ARG A 202 24.16 -18.21 2.23
C ARG A 202 25.25 -17.30 2.76
N LYS A 203 26.46 -17.44 2.21
CA LYS A 203 27.59 -16.55 2.52
C LYS A 203 27.65 -15.43 1.51
N PHE A 204 27.82 -14.21 2.02
CA PHE A 204 28.05 -13.01 1.23
C PHE A 204 29.50 -12.57 1.39
N THR A 205 30.04 -11.85 0.40
CA THR A 205 31.42 -11.35 0.43
C THR A 205 31.59 -10.07 1.25
N VAL A 206 30.48 -9.49 1.69
CA VAL A 206 30.43 -8.30 2.55
C VAL A 206 30.39 -8.70 4.03
N ASN A 207 30.79 -7.80 4.93
CA ASN A 207 31.05 -8.12 6.35
C ASN A 207 29.88 -7.85 7.31
N ASP A 208 28.69 -7.57 6.78
CA ASP A 208 27.52 -7.14 7.54
C ASP A 208 26.86 -8.34 8.29
N PRO A 209 26.86 -8.35 9.63
CA PRO A 209 26.52 -9.53 10.44
C PRO A 209 25.05 -9.97 10.37
N GLY A 210 24.13 -9.12 9.93
CA GLY A 210 22.69 -9.39 9.83
C GLY A 210 22.25 -10.02 8.50
N LEU A 211 23.18 -10.28 7.57
CA LEU A 211 22.85 -10.91 6.29
C LEU A 211 22.43 -12.38 6.40
N ASP A 212 22.76 -13.04 7.52
CA ASP A 212 22.22 -14.36 7.86
C ASP A 212 20.70 -14.35 8.04
N LYS A 213 20.08 -13.18 8.24
CA LYS A 213 18.63 -12.98 8.36
C LYS A 213 17.98 -12.42 7.09
N ALA A 214 18.77 -12.18 6.04
CA ALA A 214 18.33 -11.56 4.80
C ALA A 214 18.00 -12.61 3.72
N TRP A 215 17.00 -13.47 3.95
CA TRP A 215 16.61 -14.50 2.97
C TRP A 215 16.30 -13.90 1.58
N GLY A 216 15.78 -12.67 1.53
CA GLY A 216 15.50 -11.96 0.28
C GLY A 216 16.75 -11.80 -0.58
N PHE A 217 17.91 -11.55 0.03
CA PHE A 217 19.19 -11.44 -0.67
C PHE A 217 19.59 -12.78 -1.31
N GLU A 218 19.31 -13.90 -0.64
CA GLU A 218 19.54 -15.23 -1.22
C GLU A 218 18.61 -15.47 -2.42
N ALA A 219 17.31 -15.21 -2.28
CA ALA A 219 16.33 -15.39 -3.36
C ALA A 219 16.67 -14.56 -4.62
N MET A 220 17.23 -13.37 -4.41
CA MET A 220 17.65 -12.44 -5.47
C MET A 220 19.11 -12.66 -5.91
N GLU A 221 19.83 -13.63 -5.34
CA GLU A 221 21.24 -13.94 -5.63
C GLU A 221 22.19 -12.75 -5.49
N VAL A 222 22.02 -11.95 -4.43
CA VAL A 222 22.82 -10.74 -4.18
C VAL A 222 24.30 -11.07 -3.96
N ASP A 223 24.65 -12.27 -3.50
CA ASP A 223 26.04 -12.70 -3.41
C ASP A 223 26.75 -12.68 -4.78
N ARG A 224 26.04 -13.02 -5.85
CA ARG A 224 26.57 -12.96 -7.21
C ARG A 224 26.67 -11.52 -7.71
N LEU A 225 25.73 -10.66 -7.32
CA LEU A 225 25.82 -9.23 -7.58
C LEU A 225 27.10 -8.66 -6.96
N TYR A 226 27.36 -8.92 -5.69
CA TYR A 226 28.55 -8.39 -5.02
C TYR A 226 29.85 -8.88 -5.65
N ASN A 227 29.93 -10.15 -6.03
CA ASN A 227 31.07 -10.68 -6.76
C ASN A 227 31.25 -9.98 -8.11
N PHE A 228 30.16 -9.74 -8.84
CA PHE A 228 30.21 -9.05 -10.12
C PHE A 228 30.67 -7.60 -9.98
N LEU A 229 30.07 -6.83 -9.07
CA LEU A 229 30.45 -5.43 -8.83
C LEU A 229 31.93 -5.32 -8.43
N LYS A 230 32.40 -6.23 -7.56
CA LYS A 230 33.80 -6.25 -7.10
C LYS A 230 34.79 -6.66 -8.19
N ASN A 231 34.45 -7.62 -9.04
CA ASN A 231 35.37 -8.15 -10.06
C ASN A 231 35.45 -7.29 -11.32
N ASN A 232 34.48 -6.40 -11.54
CA ASN A 232 34.42 -5.54 -12.72
C ASN A 232 34.75 -4.07 -12.41
N ASP A 233 35.11 -3.74 -11.17
CA ASP A 233 35.47 -2.39 -10.72
C ASP A 233 34.48 -1.32 -11.21
N LEU A 234 33.18 -1.63 -11.17
CA LEU A 234 32.14 -0.72 -11.64
C LEU A 234 32.11 0.53 -10.77
N LEU A 235 32.22 1.70 -11.39
CA LEU A 235 32.15 2.98 -10.71
C LEU A 235 30.80 3.67 -11.02
N PRO A 236 30.15 4.28 -10.02
CA PRO A 236 28.95 5.07 -10.27
C PRO A 236 29.28 6.32 -11.08
N GLN A 237 28.41 6.68 -12.04
CA GLN A 237 28.46 7.98 -12.71
C GLN A 237 27.98 9.10 -11.79
N LYS A 238 27.11 8.77 -10.83
CA LYS A 238 26.71 9.67 -9.75
C LYS A 238 26.27 8.87 -8.52
N LYS A 239 26.25 9.52 -7.37
CA LYS A 239 25.58 9.01 -6.18
C LYS A 239 24.07 9.24 -6.30
N ALA A 240 23.30 8.18 -6.52
CA ALA A 240 21.86 8.27 -6.76
C ALA A 240 21.10 8.51 -5.45
N ARG A 241 20.15 9.46 -5.46
CA ARG A 241 19.37 9.83 -4.28
C ARG A 241 18.05 9.09 -4.21
N ILE A 242 17.84 8.30 -3.16
CA ILE A 242 16.60 7.60 -2.87
C ILE A 242 15.83 8.37 -1.79
N ALA A 243 14.69 8.95 -2.15
CA ALA A 243 13.79 9.61 -1.22
C ALA A 243 12.78 8.62 -0.63
N ILE A 244 12.78 8.48 0.70
CA ILE A 244 11.82 7.69 1.46
C ILE A 244 10.69 8.62 1.92
N LEU A 245 9.54 8.51 1.25
CA LEU A 245 8.32 9.24 1.62
C LEU A 245 7.51 8.41 2.60
N ASP A 246 7.69 8.68 3.90
CA ASP A 246 7.21 7.79 4.96
C ASP A 246 7.06 8.54 6.31
N THR A 247 7.26 7.85 7.45
CA THR A 247 7.15 8.37 8.81
C THR A 247 8.35 9.18 9.30
N GLY A 248 9.31 9.48 8.43
CA GLY A 248 10.65 9.99 8.80
C GLY A 248 11.69 8.87 8.78
N VAL A 249 12.96 9.22 8.94
CA VAL A 249 14.06 8.25 9.05
C VAL A 249 14.98 8.68 10.19
N ASP A 250 15.39 7.76 11.05
CA ASP A 250 16.46 8.02 12.04
C ASP A 250 17.80 8.23 11.32
N ALA A 251 18.12 9.49 11.02
CA ALA A 251 19.32 9.89 10.28
C ALA A 251 20.64 9.51 10.99
N LEU A 252 20.58 9.31 12.31
CA LEU A 252 21.75 8.99 13.14
C LEU A 252 21.95 7.48 13.32
N HIS A 253 21.07 6.66 12.75
CA HIS A 253 21.18 5.21 12.83
C HIS A 253 22.56 4.75 12.33
N GLU A 254 23.23 3.91 13.11
CA GLU A 254 24.63 3.51 12.89
C GLU A 254 24.88 2.92 11.49
N ASP A 255 23.85 2.25 10.97
CA ASP A 255 23.81 1.58 9.68
C ASP A 255 23.24 2.42 8.52
N LEU A 256 22.82 3.66 8.78
CA LEU A 256 22.27 4.56 7.77
C LEU A 256 23.08 5.84 7.62
N ARG A 257 23.65 6.38 8.71
CA ARG A 257 24.30 7.69 8.76
C ARG A 257 25.38 7.93 7.68
N GLY A 258 26.05 6.86 7.22
CA GLY A 258 27.05 6.95 6.15
C GLY A 258 26.47 7.14 4.73
N ASN A 259 25.20 6.76 4.55
CA ASN A 259 24.42 6.91 3.33
C ASN A 259 23.31 7.97 3.46
N TYR A 260 23.07 8.52 4.65
CA TYR A 260 21.98 9.46 4.87
C TYR A 260 22.34 10.87 4.40
N TYR A 261 21.46 11.48 3.60
CA TYR A 261 21.52 12.87 3.18
C TYR A 261 20.33 13.62 3.76
N SER A 262 20.58 14.58 4.65
CA SER A 262 19.53 15.41 5.23
C SER A 262 19.16 16.55 4.29
N ILE A 263 17.94 16.52 3.75
CA ILE A 263 17.35 17.67 3.06
C ILE A 263 16.76 18.68 4.06
N ASN A 264 16.25 18.20 5.20
CA ASN A 264 15.60 19.00 6.22
C ASN A 264 15.55 18.22 7.54
N ALA A 265 16.11 18.79 8.60
CA ALA A 265 16.18 18.18 9.94
C ALA A 265 14.81 17.73 10.50
N LYS A 266 13.69 18.27 10.03
CA LYS A 266 12.35 17.83 10.44
C LYS A 266 12.00 16.40 9.99
N TYR A 267 12.71 15.87 8.99
CA TYR A 267 12.50 14.52 8.44
C TYR A 267 13.48 13.48 9.02
N ASP A 268 14.52 13.94 9.71
CA ASP A 268 15.65 13.15 10.22
C ASP A 268 15.35 12.40 11.52
N THR A 269 14.08 12.38 11.94
CA THR A 269 13.61 11.65 13.11
C THR A 269 12.40 10.82 12.76
N ASP A 270 12.35 9.60 13.31
CA ASP A 270 11.26 8.66 13.10
C ASP A 270 10.78 8.09 14.42
N PHE A 271 9.58 8.49 14.84
CA PHE A 271 8.94 8.00 16.06
C PHE A 271 8.09 6.74 15.82
N ASN A 272 7.84 6.38 14.57
CA ASN A 272 7.05 5.20 14.21
C ASN A 272 7.97 3.99 13.96
N GLY A 273 9.05 4.22 13.23
CA GLY A 273 10.04 3.22 12.84
C GLY A 273 9.84 2.63 11.44
N HIS A 274 8.70 2.89 10.79
CA HIS A 274 8.39 2.32 9.47
C HIS A 274 9.30 2.89 8.37
N GLY A 275 9.49 4.21 8.33
CA GLY A 275 10.38 4.85 7.38
C GLY A 275 11.85 4.46 7.58
N THR A 276 12.32 4.37 8.83
CA THR A 276 13.68 3.89 9.15
C THR A 276 13.90 2.45 8.68
N HIS A 277 12.89 1.59 8.78
CA HIS A 277 12.96 0.21 8.28
C HIS A 277 13.05 0.16 6.76
N CYS A 278 12.25 0.97 6.07
CA CYS A 278 12.30 1.09 4.62
C CYS A 278 13.65 1.66 4.13
N ALA A 279 14.21 2.64 4.83
CA ALA A 279 15.51 3.23 4.50
C ALA A 279 16.66 2.20 4.57
N GLY A 280 16.66 1.33 5.59
CA GLY A 280 17.64 0.25 5.71
C GLY A 280 17.60 -0.72 4.54
N ILE A 281 16.41 -1.15 4.13
CA ILE A 281 16.24 -2.07 2.99
C ILE A 281 16.77 -1.43 1.69
N ALA A 282 16.50 -0.14 1.50
CA ALA A 282 16.89 0.56 0.28
C ALA A 282 18.40 0.87 0.22
N ALA A 283 19.01 1.28 1.34
CA ALA A 283 20.30 1.96 1.32
C ALA A 283 21.12 1.85 2.62
N ALA A 284 20.97 0.77 3.41
CA ALA A 284 21.91 0.49 4.50
C ALA A 284 23.38 0.53 4.02
N VAL A 285 24.27 0.94 4.92
CA VAL A 285 25.69 1.10 4.64
C VAL A 285 26.36 -0.27 4.61
N THR A 286 26.51 -0.82 3.41
CA THR A 286 27.20 -2.09 3.18
C THR A 286 28.68 -2.02 3.58
N ASN A 287 29.23 -3.13 4.08
CA ASN A 287 30.64 -3.30 4.45
C ASN A 287 31.12 -2.49 5.67
N ASN A 288 30.21 -2.04 6.54
CA ASN A 288 30.58 -1.29 7.76
C ASN A 288 30.80 -2.18 8.99
N GLY A 289 30.58 -3.49 8.89
CA GLY A 289 30.69 -4.46 9.98
C GLY A 289 29.53 -4.42 10.99
N LEU A 290 28.42 -3.76 10.64
CA LEU A 290 27.23 -3.58 11.48
C LEU A 290 25.99 -4.07 10.73
N GLY A 291 24.93 -4.38 11.47
CA GLY A 291 23.58 -4.52 10.91
C GLY A 291 23.42 -5.28 9.61
N ILE A 292 22.80 -4.62 8.64
CA ILE A 292 22.39 -5.15 7.33
C ILE A 292 23.10 -4.41 6.20
N ALA A 293 22.95 -4.89 4.96
CA ALA A 293 23.49 -4.26 3.78
C ALA A 293 22.40 -3.81 2.80
N SER A 294 22.77 -2.95 1.84
CA SER A 294 21.98 -2.66 0.63
C SER A 294 22.64 -3.29 -0.60
N TYR A 295 22.07 -3.12 -1.81
CA TYR A 295 22.71 -3.68 -3.01
C TYR A 295 24.01 -2.97 -3.42
N ALA A 296 24.24 -1.74 -2.96
CA ALA A 296 25.48 -1.03 -3.23
C ALA A 296 26.63 -1.66 -2.43
N LEU A 297 27.82 -1.74 -3.02
CA LEU A 297 29.01 -2.30 -2.33
C LEU A 297 29.59 -1.36 -1.27
N ASP A 298 29.36 -0.06 -1.44
CA ASP A 298 29.82 1.00 -0.57
C ASP A 298 28.87 2.22 -0.65
N ASN A 299 29.26 3.32 -0.01
CA ASN A 299 28.50 4.56 0.06
C ASN A 299 28.67 5.51 -1.15
N ASN A 300 29.26 5.08 -2.26
CA ASN A 300 29.46 5.92 -3.45
C ASN A 300 28.29 5.83 -4.44
N PHE A 301 27.53 4.73 -4.42
CA PHE A 301 26.48 4.48 -5.41
C PHE A 301 25.15 5.14 -5.03
N VAL A 302 24.75 5.05 -3.77
CA VAL A 302 23.43 5.52 -3.32
C VAL A 302 23.53 6.36 -2.05
N GLU A 303 22.66 7.34 -1.93
CA GLU A 303 22.28 7.98 -0.67
C GLU A 303 20.78 7.87 -0.46
N VAL A 304 20.37 7.95 0.80
CA VAL A 304 18.97 7.96 1.20
C VAL A 304 18.64 9.26 1.91
N THR A 305 17.49 9.84 1.57
CA THR A 305 16.91 11.00 2.26
C THR A 305 15.50 10.67 2.72
N SER A 306 14.99 11.40 3.70
CA SER A 306 13.59 11.27 4.12
C SER A 306 12.77 12.49 3.73
N ILE A 307 11.51 12.27 3.34
CA ILE A 307 10.45 13.27 3.37
C ILE A 307 9.32 12.69 4.20
N LYS A 308 9.03 13.32 5.33
CA LYS A 308 7.99 12.84 6.25
C LYS A 308 6.62 13.29 5.77
N VAL A 309 5.91 12.38 5.10
CA VAL A 309 4.52 12.57 4.63
C VAL A 309 3.50 11.86 5.54
N LEU A 310 3.98 11.03 6.47
CA LEU A 310 3.16 10.34 7.46
C LEU A 310 3.49 10.81 8.87
N ALA A 311 2.45 11.11 9.66
CA ALA A 311 2.55 11.45 11.06
C ALA A 311 3.08 10.26 11.90
N ASN A 312 3.34 10.49 13.19
CA ASN A 312 3.96 9.48 14.07
C ASN A 312 3.10 8.21 14.27
N PHE A 313 1.80 8.30 14.04
CA PHE A 313 0.90 7.13 14.04
C PHE A 313 0.78 6.45 12.67
N GLY A 314 1.54 6.89 11.66
CA GLY A 314 1.60 6.28 10.34
C GLY A 314 0.52 6.75 9.37
N GLY A 315 -0.16 7.87 9.62
CA GLY A 315 -1.17 8.42 8.71
C GLY A 315 -0.79 9.76 8.11
N GLY A 316 -1.22 10.00 6.87
CA GLY A 316 -1.10 11.26 6.15
C GLY A 316 -2.29 11.45 5.22
N THR A 317 -2.29 12.52 4.44
CA THR A 317 -3.34 12.83 3.46
C THR A 317 -2.77 12.76 2.05
N GLN A 318 -3.64 12.56 1.06
CA GLN A 318 -3.30 12.64 -0.35
C GLN A 318 -2.55 13.94 -0.69
N GLU A 319 -3.01 15.08 -0.16
CA GLU A 319 -2.31 16.38 -0.26
C GLU A 319 -0.86 16.27 0.22
N THR A 320 -0.62 15.88 1.47
CA THR A 320 0.73 15.83 2.06
C THR A 320 1.66 14.87 1.34
N ILE A 321 1.14 13.78 0.78
CA ILE A 321 1.93 12.82 0.00
C ILE A 321 2.32 13.41 -1.35
N ILE A 322 1.38 14.04 -2.04
CA ILE A 322 1.65 14.68 -3.33
C ILE A 322 2.63 15.84 -3.17
N ASP A 323 2.47 16.68 -2.14
CA ASP A 323 3.41 17.75 -1.84
C ASP A 323 4.82 17.19 -1.55
N GLY A 324 4.92 16.09 -0.79
CA GLY A 324 6.18 15.40 -0.56
C GLY A 324 6.80 14.79 -1.83
N MET A 325 5.99 14.30 -2.77
CA MET A 325 6.49 13.82 -4.08
C MET A 325 7.12 14.97 -4.88
N ILE A 326 6.46 16.12 -4.90
CA ILE A 326 6.94 17.33 -5.56
C ILE A 326 8.24 17.81 -4.91
N GLU A 327 8.29 17.87 -3.57
CA GLU A 327 9.49 18.23 -2.82
C GLU A 327 10.65 17.27 -3.15
N ALA A 328 10.43 15.95 -3.17
CA ALA A 328 11.47 15.00 -3.54
C ALA A 328 12.04 15.25 -4.94
N ALA A 329 11.16 15.42 -5.92
CA ALA A 329 11.56 15.69 -7.30
C ALA A 329 12.34 17.02 -7.40
N ASP A 330 11.89 18.06 -6.68
CA ASP A 330 12.52 19.38 -6.65
C ASP A 330 13.83 19.43 -5.86
N GLN A 331 14.08 18.44 -5.00
CA GLN A 331 15.35 18.19 -4.33
C GLN A 331 16.23 17.21 -5.12
N GLY A 332 15.85 16.83 -6.34
CA GLY A 332 16.66 16.00 -7.23
C GLY A 332 16.73 14.54 -6.80
N ALA A 333 15.67 13.99 -6.21
CA ALA A 333 15.58 12.55 -5.99
C ALA A 333 15.63 11.79 -7.32
N ASP A 334 16.42 10.71 -7.36
CA ASP A 334 16.46 9.78 -8.50
C ASP A 334 15.39 8.71 -8.39
N VAL A 335 15.03 8.35 -7.16
CA VAL A 335 14.03 7.35 -6.84
C VAL A 335 13.18 7.86 -5.70
N ILE A 336 11.86 7.75 -5.84
CA ILE A 336 10.89 8.06 -4.79
C ILE A 336 10.27 6.74 -4.36
N SER A 337 10.51 6.32 -3.12
CA SER A 337 9.97 5.09 -2.54
C SER A 337 8.82 5.39 -1.61
N MET A 338 7.63 4.88 -1.93
CA MET A 338 6.40 5.07 -1.17
C MET A 338 5.85 3.74 -0.66
N SER A 339 6.13 3.45 0.61
CA SER A 339 5.65 2.27 1.32
C SER A 339 4.32 2.52 2.04
N LEU A 340 3.40 3.16 1.31
CA LEU A 340 2.13 3.67 1.79
C LEU A 340 1.03 3.44 0.74
N GLY A 341 -0.22 3.52 1.18
CA GLY A 341 -1.36 3.49 0.29
C GLY A 341 -2.66 3.20 1.02
N ALA A 342 -3.77 3.58 0.40
CA ALA A 342 -5.10 3.25 0.89
C ALA A 342 -5.99 2.84 -0.26
N ARG A 343 -7.09 2.15 0.08
CA ARG A 343 -8.16 1.88 -0.87
C ARG A 343 -8.78 3.22 -1.25
N THR A 344 -8.91 3.50 -2.53
CA THR A 344 -9.44 4.76 -3.03
C THR A 344 -10.92 4.66 -3.43
N ASN A 345 -11.65 5.77 -3.26
CA ASN A 345 -13.03 5.95 -3.72
C ASN A 345 -13.10 6.34 -5.20
N ASP A 346 -12.06 7.00 -5.72
CA ASP A 346 -12.01 7.43 -7.11
C ASP A 346 -10.92 6.70 -7.87
N THR A 347 -11.31 5.99 -8.93
CA THR A 347 -10.34 5.38 -9.85
C THR A 347 -9.55 6.40 -10.65
N ARG A 348 -10.02 7.64 -10.75
CA ARG A 348 -9.33 8.76 -11.39
C ARG A 348 -8.68 9.63 -10.33
N GLN A 349 -7.40 9.38 -10.11
CA GLN A 349 -6.54 10.13 -9.19
C GLN A 349 -5.72 11.16 -9.99
N ASN A 350 -6.36 12.24 -10.48
CA ASN A 350 -5.70 13.19 -11.38
C ASN A 350 -4.57 13.94 -10.67
N ALA A 351 -4.73 14.25 -9.38
CA ALA A 351 -3.69 14.90 -8.59
C ALA A 351 -2.44 14.02 -8.50
N TYR A 352 -2.59 12.73 -8.15
CA TYR A 352 -1.46 11.78 -8.17
C TYR A 352 -0.90 11.60 -9.57
N GLN A 353 -1.73 11.53 -10.61
CA GLN A 353 -1.26 11.37 -11.98
C GLN A 353 -0.36 12.53 -12.42
N GLN A 354 -0.75 13.78 -12.13
CA GLN A 354 0.05 14.97 -12.42
C GLN A 354 1.34 14.97 -11.58
N ALA A 355 1.28 14.57 -10.31
CA ALA A 355 2.45 14.47 -9.44
C ALA A 355 3.46 13.41 -9.92
N VAL A 356 2.99 12.23 -10.32
CA VAL A 356 3.83 11.16 -10.88
C VAL A 356 4.45 11.61 -12.20
N GLN A 357 3.69 12.28 -13.06
CA GLN A 357 4.22 12.86 -14.29
C GLN A 357 5.32 13.89 -14.01
N TYR A 358 5.10 14.79 -13.05
CA TYR A 358 6.09 15.77 -12.61
C TYR A 358 7.39 15.11 -12.14
N CYS A 359 7.27 14.11 -11.26
CA CYS A 359 8.43 13.34 -10.78
C CYS A 359 9.20 12.68 -11.93
N ASN A 360 8.49 11.99 -12.81
CA ASN A 360 9.10 11.30 -13.95
C ASN A 360 9.77 12.28 -14.93
N GLN A 361 9.19 13.47 -15.16
CA GLN A 361 9.78 14.53 -16.01
C GLN A 361 11.04 15.13 -15.39
N LYS A 362 11.13 15.21 -14.06
CA LYS A 362 12.35 15.59 -13.33
C LYS A 362 13.39 14.46 -13.28
N GLY A 363 13.09 13.28 -13.84
CA GLY A 363 13.98 12.13 -13.88
C GLY A 363 13.90 11.20 -12.66
N ALA A 364 12.97 11.46 -11.74
CA ALA A 364 12.73 10.63 -10.56
C ALA A 364 11.82 9.44 -10.89
N ILE A 365 12.19 8.25 -10.45
CA ILE A 365 11.40 7.02 -10.66
C ILE A 365 10.57 6.73 -9.41
N VAL A 366 9.25 6.66 -9.57
CA VAL A 366 8.31 6.47 -8.45
C VAL A 366 8.00 4.98 -8.24
N ILE A 367 8.32 4.46 -7.05
CA ILE A 367 8.11 3.08 -6.62
C ILE A 367 7.05 3.06 -5.51
N VAL A 368 6.04 2.20 -5.64
CA VAL A 368 4.90 2.18 -4.70
C VAL A 368 4.55 0.77 -4.27
N SER A 369 4.31 0.57 -2.97
CA SER A 369 3.81 -0.70 -2.45
C SER A 369 2.39 -1.02 -2.97
N ALA A 370 2.10 -2.29 -3.28
CA ALA A 370 0.79 -2.68 -3.84
C ALA A 370 -0.37 -2.65 -2.82
N GLY A 371 -0.07 -2.62 -1.52
CA GLY A 371 -1.04 -2.71 -0.43
C GLY A 371 -1.20 -4.13 0.14
N ASN A 372 -1.78 -4.23 1.34
CA ASN A 372 -1.74 -5.43 2.19
C ASN A 372 -3.14 -6.00 2.51
N SER A 373 -4.05 -5.99 1.54
CA SER A 373 -5.46 -6.40 1.72
C SER A 373 -5.87 -7.63 0.90
N ASN A 374 -4.90 -8.34 0.30
CA ASN A 374 -5.11 -9.51 -0.56
C ASN A 374 -6.18 -9.29 -1.65
N THR A 375 -6.21 -8.09 -2.24
CA THR A 375 -7.16 -7.70 -3.27
C THR A 375 -6.43 -7.06 -4.45
N ASN A 376 -7.17 -6.55 -5.43
CA ASN A 376 -6.58 -5.94 -6.61
C ASN A 376 -6.01 -4.56 -6.28
N ALA A 377 -4.72 -4.36 -6.55
CA ALA A 377 -4.01 -3.11 -6.33
C ALA A 377 -4.55 -1.94 -7.17
N LYS A 378 -5.33 -2.19 -8.24
CA LYS A 378 -6.01 -1.13 -9.00
C LYS A 378 -6.98 -0.28 -8.17
N TRP A 379 -7.42 -0.79 -7.03
CA TRP A 379 -8.29 -0.10 -6.09
C TRP A 379 -7.53 0.67 -5.01
N PHE A 380 -6.20 0.78 -5.12
CA PHE A 380 -5.33 1.39 -4.11
C PHE A 380 -4.51 2.51 -4.73
N ALA A 381 -4.57 3.69 -4.13
CA ALA A 381 -3.76 4.84 -4.50
C ALA A 381 -2.59 5.00 -3.51
N PRO A 382 -1.39 5.43 -3.98
CA PRO A 382 -1.06 5.77 -5.37
C PRO A 382 -0.66 4.59 -6.26
N ALA A 383 -0.72 3.34 -5.78
CA ALA A 383 -0.25 2.16 -6.51
C ALA A 383 -0.92 1.94 -7.89
N ASN A 384 -2.15 2.40 -8.06
CA ASN A 384 -2.90 2.34 -9.32
C ASN A 384 -2.59 3.49 -10.31
N THR A 385 -1.72 4.43 -9.94
CA THR A 385 -1.45 5.62 -10.75
C THR A 385 -0.54 5.28 -11.93
N PRO A 386 -0.89 5.66 -13.18
CA PRO A 386 -0.02 5.43 -14.33
C PRO A 386 1.35 6.10 -14.17
N GLY A 387 2.41 5.38 -14.53
CA GLY A 387 3.79 5.88 -14.45
C GLY A 387 4.50 5.60 -13.13
N VAL A 388 3.87 4.89 -12.18
CA VAL A 388 4.56 4.30 -11.02
C VAL A 388 4.92 2.85 -11.28
N ILE A 389 5.97 2.34 -10.63
CA ILE A 389 6.27 0.91 -10.57
C ILE A 389 5.67 0.34 -9.29
N ALA A 390 4.61 -0.45 -9.43
CA ALA A 390 3.91 -1.08 -8.30
C ALA A 390 4.59 -2.39 -7.86
N VAL A 391 4.76 -2.57 -6.55
CA VAL A 391 5.54 -3.66 -5.98
C VAL A 391 4.68 -4.56 -5.11
N SER A 392 4.54 -5.82 -5.51
CA SER A 392 3.91 -6.87 -4.69
C SER A 392 4.93 -7.59 -3.81
N ALA A 393 4.45 -8.22 -2.74
CA ALA A 393 5.29 -8.98 -1.80
C ALA A 393 5.23 -10.48 -2.06
N VAL A 394 6.39 -11.13 -2.01
CA VAL A 394 6.52 -12.59 -2.01
C VAL A 394 7.12 -13.11 -0.72
N ASP A 395 6.83 -14.38 -0.42
CA ASP A 395 7.44 -15.14 0.67
C ASP A 395 8.73 -15.87 0.23
N ILE A 396 9.39 -16.55 1.17
CA ILE A 396 10.62 -17.31 0.95
C ILE A 396 10.49 -18.43 -0.10
N ARG A 397 9.28 -18.87 -0.39
CA ARG A 397 8.98 -19.89 -1.42
C ARG A 397 8.58 -19.25 -2.75
N LEU A 398 8.73 -17.93 -2.88
CA LEU A 398 8.33 -17.13 -4.04
C LEU A 398 6.82 -17.21 -4.34
N ASN A 399 6.00 -17.53 -3.35
CA ASN A 399 4.55 -17.37 -3.46
C ASN A 399 4.18 -15.92 -3.18
N LYS A 400 3.09 -15.44 -3.78
CA LYS A 400 2.48 -14.17 -3.36
C LYS A 400 2.20 -14.23 -1.86
N ALA A 401 2.69 -13.24 -1.11
CA ALA A 401 2.37 -13.16 0.31
C ALA A 401 0.84 -13.12 0.51
N ASN A 402 0.35 -13.81 1.53
CA ASN A 402 -1.10 -13.95 1.75
C ASN A 402 -1.81 -12.60 1.92
N PHE A 403 -1.12 -11.58 2.45
CA PHE A 403 -1.64 -10.22 2.57
C PHE A 403 -1.45 -9.37 1.30
N SER A 404 -0.50 -9.70 0.42
CA SER A 404 -0.14 -8.83 -0.70
C SER A 404 -1.32 -8.67 -1.63
N ASN A 405 -1.66 -7.43 -1.97
CA ASN A 405 -2.50 -7.15 -3.11
C ASN A 405 -1.85 -7.72 -4.38
N PHE A 406 -2.70 -8.13 -5.31
CA PHE A 406 -2.27 -8.59 -6.63
C PHE A 406 -2.30 -7.43 -7.61
N VAL A 407 -1.30 -7.41 -8.48
CA VAL A 407 -0.99 -6.30 -9.40
C VAL A 407 -1.36 -6.64 -10.85
N SER A 408 -2.15 -7.69 -11.07
CA SER A 408 -2.47 -8.24 -12.41
C SER A 408 -2.97 -7.19 -13.40
N ASP A 409 -3.70 -6.19 -12.92
CA ASP A 409 -4.35 -5.16 -13.73
C ASP A 409 -3.53 -3.86 -13.84
N LEU A 410 -2.33 -3.83 -13.25
CA LEU A 410 -1.42 -2.68 -13.34
C LEU A 410 -0.45 -2.83 -14.52
N GLN A 411 -0.04 -1.69 -15.09
CA GLN A 411 0.83 -1.65 -16.27
C GLN A 411 2.29 -1.97 -15.92
N MET A 412 2.84 -1.31 -14.91
CA MET A 412 4.20 -1.49 -14.44
C MET A 412 4.19 -2.18 -13.08
N LYS A 413 4.55 -3.47 -13.08
CA LYS A 413 4.42 -4.33 -11.90
C LYS A 413 5.59 -5.27 -11.74
N VAL A 414 6.10 -5.35 -10.51
CA VAL A 414 7.18 -6.26 -10.13
C VAL A 414 6.90 -6.84 -8.74
N ALA A 415 7.67 -7.85 -8.38
CA ALA A 415 7.65 -8.46 -7.06
C ALA A 415 9.01 -8.31 -6.37
N ALA A 416 8.98 -8.23 -5.05
CA ALA A 416 10.16 -8.28 -4.20
C ALA A 416 9.85 -9.02 -2.88
N PRO A 417 10.88 -9.47 -2.14
CA PRO A 417 10.69 -10.08 -0.83
C PRO A 417 9.95 -9.14 0.12
N GLY A 418 8.87 -9.61 0.75
CA GLY A 418 8.08 -8.78 1.67
C GLY A 418 7.57 -9.51 2.90
N VAL A 419 7.97 -10.77 3.12
CA VAL A 419 7.63 -11.54 4.31
C VAL A 419 8.89 -11.75 5.13
N ASP A 420 8.81 -11.54 6.44
CA ASP A 420 9.90 -11.79 7.39
C ASP A 420 11.20 -11.04 7.02
N ILE A 421 11.08 -9.72 6.78
CA ILE A 421 12.18 -8.88 6.33
C ILE A 421 12.83 -8.17 7.53
N TYR A 422 14.09 -8.51 7.79
CA TYR A 422 14.93 -7.90 8.82
C TYR A 422 15.56 -6.60 8.30
N SER A 423 15.40 -5.50 9.05
CA SER A 423 16.00 -4.20 8.71
C SER A 423 16.12 -3.31 9.96
N THR A 424 16.70 -2.12 9.76
CA THR A 424 16.91 -1.06 10.75
C THR A 424 15.61 -0.57 11.38
N THR A 425 15.66 -0.17 12.65
CA THR A 425 14.60 0.54 13.36
C THR A 425 15.24 1.61 14.23
N PRO A 426 14.51 2.68 14.62
CA PRO A 426 15.10 3.81 15.33
C PRO A 426 15.89 3.39 16.58
N LYS A 427 16.86 4.24 16.97
CA LYS A 427 17.73 4.05 18.14
C LYS A 427 18.74 2.89 17.99
N ASN A 428 19.33 2.75 16.80
CA ASN A 428 20.32 1.70 16.48
C ASN A 428 19.78 0.29 16.79
N THR A 429 18.52 0.03 16.42
CA THR A 429 17.89 -1.27 16.62
C THR A 429 17.54 -1.89 15.29
N TYR A 430 17.16 -3.16 15.31
CA TYR A 430 16.76 -3.90 14.11
C TYR A 430 15.56 -4.77 14.41
N SER A 431 14.64 -4.89 13.46
CA SER A 431 13.42 -5.68 13.63
C SER A 431 12.99 -6.34 12.33
N THR A 432 12.19 -7.40 12.47
CA THR A 432 11.64 -8.16 11.34
C THR A 432 10.17 -7.81 11.15
N PHE A 433 9.83 -7.34 9.95
CA PHE A 433 8.47 -6.98 9.57
C PHE A 433 8.04 -7.66 8.27
N SER A 434 6.73 -7.75 8.08
CA SER A 434 6.11 -8.27 6.86
C SER A 434 5.16 -7.24 6.27
N GLY A 435 5.27 -7.00 4.97
CA GLY A 435 4.41 -6.10 4.22
C GLY A 435 4.93 -5.83 2.81
N THR A 436 4.04 -5.39 1.90
CA THR A 436 4.45 -4.78 0.63
C THR A 436 5.30 -3.52 0.85
N SER A 437 5.17 -2.88 2.03
CA SER A 437 6.05 -1.82 2.51
C SER A 437 7.53 -2.23 2.62
N MET A 438 7.83 -3.51 2.83
CA MET A 438 9.22 -4.01 2.86
C MET A 438 9.68 -4.46 1.48
N ALA A 439 8.75 -4.82 0.59
CA ALA A 439 9.06 -5.18 -0.80
C ALA A 439 9.41 -3.95 -1.66
N ALA A 440 8.68 -2.84 -1.52
CA ALA A 440 8.93 -1.61 -2.28
C ALA A 440 10.37 -1.06 -2.16
N PRO A 441 10.97 -0.93 -0.96
CA PRO A 441 12.32 -0.39 -0.81
C PRO A 441 13.42 -1.31 -1.37
N TYR A 442 13.19 -2.62 -1.50
CA TYR A 442 14.09 -3.47 -2.28
C TYR A 442 14.13 -3.01 -3.74
N VAL A 443 12.96 -2.78 -4.36
CA VAL A 443 12.93 -2.27 -5.73
C VAL A 443 13.57 -0.88 -5.80
N ALA A 444 13.30 0.00 -4.84
CA ALA A 444 13.90 1.34 -4.80
C ALA A 444 15.43 1.30 -4.71
N GLY A 445 16.00 0.43 -3.86
CA GLY A 445 17.44 0.23 -3.75
C GLY A 445 18.08 -0.26 -5.05
N LEU A 446 17.42 -1.21 -5.75
CA LEU A 446 17.92 -1.69 -7.05
C LEU A 446 17.86 -0.58 -8.10
N VAL A 447 16.76 0.16 -8.17
CA VAL A 447 16.62 1.28 -9.12
C VAL A 447 17.63 2.38 -8.81
N GLY A 448 17.92 2.67 -7.54
CA GLY A 448 18.97 3.60 -7.13
C GLY A 448 20.33 3.15 -7.65
N LEU A 449 20.67 1.87 -7.49
CA LEU A 449 21.91 1.31 -8.03
C LEU A 449 21.97 1.42 -9.57
N LEU A 450 20.87 1.14 -10.29
CA LEU A 450 20.82 1.32 -11.75
C LEU A 450 21.01 2.79 -12.15
N LYS A 451 20.35 3.73 -11.46
CA LYS A 451 20.47 5.18 -11.70
C LYS A 451 21.83 5.75 -11.35
N SER A 452 22.55 5.12 -10.41
CA SER A 452 23.94 5.49 -10.10
C SER A 452 24.89 5.15 -11.25
N LEU A 453 24.62 4.06 -11.98
CA LEU A 453 25.40 3.61 -13.12
C LEU A 453 24.98 4.27 -14.44
N ASN A 454 23.69 4.57 -14.59
CA ASN A 454 23.14 5.28 -15.75
C ASN A 454 22.07 6.30 -15.28
N PRO A 455 22.47 7.57 -15.08
CA PRO A 455 21.58 8.64 -14.60
C PRO A 455 20.40 8.96 -15.50
N ASP A 456 20.48 8.67 -16.79
CA ASP A 456 19.49 9.06 -17.80
C ASP A 456 18.35 8.05 -17.97
N LEU A 457 18.39 6.95 -17.20
CA LEU A 457 17.33 5.95 -17.22
C LEU A 457 15.98 6.57 -16.86
N THR A 458 15.02 6.38 -17.76
CA THR A 458 13.61 6.71 -17.57
C THR A 458 12.86 5.59 -16.85
N THR A 459 11.73 5.91 -16.23
CA THR A 459 10.83 4.94 -15.58
C THR A 459 10.46 3.76 -16.49
N ASN A 460 10.17 4.04 -17.77
CA ASN A 460 9.86 3.01 -18.76
C ASN A 460 11.06 2.07 -19.01
N GLN A 461 12.26 2.62 -19.21
CA GLN A 461 13.46 1.81 -19.45
C GLN A 461 13.78 0.93 -18.24
N VAL A 462 13.70 1.48 -17.02
CA VAL A 462 13.90 0.72 -15.79
C VAL A 462 12.87 -0.39 -15.65
N TYR A 463 11.58 -0.09 -15.85
CA TYR A 463 10.56 -1.14 -15.80
C TYR A 463 10.82 -2.26 -16.82
N GLN A 464 11.21 -1.93 -18.05
CA GLN A 464 11.55 -2.94 -19.06
C GLN A 464 12.78 -3.77 -18.68
N ILE A 465 13.78 -3.17 -18.03
CA ILE A 465 14.92 -3.91 -17.47
C ILE A 465 14.41 -4.89 -16.40
N LEU A 466 13.71 -4.40 -15.37
CA LEU A 466 13.23 -5.22 -14.26
C LEU A 466 12.30 -6.35 -14.73
N ASN A 467 11.42 -6.07 -15.70
CA ASN A 467 10.48 -7.05 -16.24
C ASN A 467 11.17 -8.09 -17.15
N ARG A 468 12.17 -7.71 -17.95
CA ARG A 468 12.87 -8.69 -18.80
C ARG A 468 13.77 -9.61 -17.97
N THR A 469 14.48 -9.07 -16.98
CA THR A 469 15.50 -9.79 -16.20
C THR A 469 14.96 -10.49 -14.96
N GLY A 470 13.76 -10.11 -14.51
CA GLY A 470 13.14 -10.68 -13.32
C GLY A 470 12.83 -12.18 -13.43
N LYS A 471 12.85 -12.84 -12.28
CA LYS A 471 12.51 -14.26 -12.09
C LYS A 471 11.00 -14.47 -12.00
N ASN A 472 10.52 -15.57 -12.55
CA ASN A 472 9.13 -15.98 -12.35
C ASN A 472 8.90 -16.37 -10.89
N THR A 473 7.76 -15.95 -10.35
CA THR A 473 7.21 -16.39 -9.06
C THR A 473 6.22 -17.53 -9.29
N SER A 474 5.72 -18.15 -8.22
CA SER A 474 4.68 -19.18 -8.30
C SER A 474 3.38 -18.71 -8.97
N ASP A 475 3.07 -17.41 -8.91
CA ASP A 475 1.96 -16.77 -9.61
C ASP A 475 2.38 -15.41 -10.18
N THR A 476 3.23 -15.47 -11.22
CA THR A 476 3.83 -14.28 -11.83
C THR A 476 2.76 -13.33 -12.39
N LYS A 477 1.58 -13.83 -12.76
CA LYS A 477 0.48 -12.98 -13.23
C LYS A 477 -0.06 -12.11 -12.09
N ALA A 478 -0.21 -12.66 -10.89
CA ALA A 478 -0.70 -11.92 -9.74
C ALA A 478 0.37 -11.01 -9.12
N THR A 479 1.65 -11.39 -9.14
CA THR A 479 2.73 -10.66 -8.46
C THR A 479 3.56 -9.75 -9.37
N GLY A 480 3.62 -10.02 -10.66
CA GLY A 480 4.75 -9.60 -11.48
C GLY A 480 5.99 -10.47 -11.21
N LYS A 481 7.08 -10.21 -11.92
CA LYS A 481 8.34 -10.95 -11.75
C LYS A 481 9.11 -10.46 -10.53
N LEU A 482 9.75 -11.39 -9.82
CA LEU A 482 10.71 -11.07 -8.77
C LEU A 482 11.93 -10.36 -9.38
N ILE A 483 12.30 -9.20 -8.86
CA ILE A 483 13.49 -8.46 -9.34
C ILE A 483 14.76 -9.31 -9.22
N HIS A 484 15.68 -9.14 -10.17
CA HIS A 484 16.97 -9.84 -10.19
C HIS A 484 18.12 -8.83 -10.32
N PRO A 485 18.74 -8.40 -9.21
CA PRO A 485 19.73 -7.32 -9.20
C PRO A 485 20.89 -7.48 -10.18
N LEU A 486 21.59 -8.61 -10.15
CA LEU A 486 22.72 -8.87 -11.07
C LEU A 486 22.31 -8.79 -12.54
N GLN A 487 21.24 -9.48 -12.93
CA GLN A 487 20.77 -9.51 -14.30
C GLN A 487 20.30 -8.13 -14.76
N ALA A 488 19.70 -7.32 -13.88
CA ALA A 488 19.31 -5.95 -14.17
C ALA A 488 20.52 -5.05 -14.49
N ILE A 489 21.60 -5.16 -13.73
CA ILE A 489 22.84 -4.39 -13.98
C ILE A 489 23.48 -4.81 -15.30
N GLN A 490 23.57 -6.12 -15.58
CA GLN A 490 24.12 -6.63 -16.83
C GLN A 490 23.28 -6.24 -18.07
N ALA A 491 22.06 -5.74 -17.89
CA ALA A 491 21.18 -5.29 -18.97
C ALA A 491 21.26 -3.77 -19.22
N LEU A 492 22.19 -3.06 -18.58
CA LEU A 492 22.50 -1.65 -18.84
C LEU A 492 23.39 -1.45 -20.08
N ASP A 493 24.02 -2.52 -20.57
CA ASP A 493 24.91 -2.54 -21.74
C ASP A 493 24.18 -2.38 -23.09
#